data_AF-A0AA95K4C7-F1
#
_entry.id   AF-A0AA95K4C7-F1
#
_cell.length_a   1.000
_cell.length_b   1.000
_cell.length_c   1.000
_cell.angle_alpha   90.00
_cell.angle_beta   90.00
_cell.angle_gamma   90.00
#
_symmetry.space_group_name_H-M   'P 1'
#
loop_
_entity.id
_entity.type
_entity.pdbx_description
1 polymer ?
#
loop_
_entity_poly.entity_id
_entity_poly.type
_entity_poly.pdbx_seq_one_letter_code
_entity_poly.pdbx_strand_id
1 'polypeptide(L)'
;MGNITPILDIGEMVISLKEKDYFFRPSFENLTRIGTPKEIVAIFTQLNQGDIRYIIHTASIAYGKLPSWLIEALNKPVYGRAVLSSAMTMVQACCDKDCDELVGEWLPGKRGLIYRAGLIEIKDIITIGKALASHGIIGKANVRKLQRHENKTAFADEFKVIDYINAARAHFNMTRDEAAKLTMTEFQLMLNAKFPSEKGFTREEYDKVVNGYFEMKRKRLSH
;
A
#
# COMPACT_ATOMS: atom_id res chain seq x y z
N MET A 1 17.52 17.69 -16.87
CA MET A 1 16.74 16.53 -16.40
C MET A 1 15.30 16.99 -16.27
N GLY A 2 14.34 16.28 -16.87
CA GLY A 2 12.92 16.68 -16.78
C GLY A 2 12.48 16.64 -15.33
N ASN A 3 11.95 17.75 -14.83
CA ASN A 3 11.47 17.87 -13.46
C ASN A 3 10.24 16.96 -13.30
N ILE A 4 10.39 15.82 -12.61
CA ILE A 4 9.27 14.91 -12.37
C ILE A 4 8.41 15.53 -11.28
N THR A 5 7.27 16.09 -11.66
CA THR A 5 6.30 16.64 -10.69
C THR A 5 5.50 15.49 -10.07
N PRO A 6 5.57 15.27 -8.75
CA PRO A 6 4.80 14.21 -8.10
C PRO A 6 3.32 14.58 -7.99
N ILE A 7 2.45 13.60 -8.15
CA ILE A 7 1.02 13.70 -7.85
C ILE A 7 0.80 13.28 -6.38
N LEU A 8 0.83 14.27 -5.48
CA LEU A 8 0.76 14.04 -4.03
C LEU A 8 -0.53 13.32 -3.60
N ASP A 9 -1.66 13.61 -4.27
CA ASP A 9 -2.97 13.04 -3.92
C ASP A 9 -3.04 11.52 -4.07
N ILE A 10 -2.22 10.94 -4.96
CA ILE A 10 -2.13 9.49 -5.15
C ILE A 10 -0.94 8.87 -4.39
N GLY A 11 -0.21 9.66 -3.61
CA GLY A 11 0.90 9.20 -2.78
C GLY A 11 2.26 9.21 -3.46
N GLU A 12 2.39 9.83 -4.64
CA GLU A 12 3.71 10.13 -5.19
C GLU A 12 4.37 11.24 -4.37
N MET A 13 5.70 11.20 -4.25
CA MET A 13 6.45 12.25 -3.59
C MET A 13 7.87 12.34 -4.13
N VAL A 14 8.48 13.51 -3.95
CA VAL A 14 9.90 13.75 -4.28
C VAL A 14 10.62 14.27 -3.05
N ILE A 15 11.79 13.73 -2.78
CA ILE A 15 12.76 14.30 -1.83
C ILE A 15 13.99 14.74 -2.64
N SER A 16 14.29 16.03 -2.60
CA SER A 16 15.39 16.64 -3.33
C SER A 16 16.58 16.91 -2.41
N LEU A 17 17.74 16.38 -2.78
CA LEU A 17 19.04 16.80 -2.27
C LEU A 17 19.69 17.77 -3.27
N LYS A 18 20.79 18.42 -2.88
CA LYS A 18 21.48 19.42 -3.72
C LYS A 18 21.80 18.93 -5.15
N GLU A 19 22.09 17.63 -5.31
CA GLU A 19 22.54 17.06 -6.59
C GLU A 19 21.63 15.94 -7.11
N LYS A 20 20.63 15.51 -6.33
CA LYS A 20 19.86 14.29 -6.64
C LYS A 20 18.43 14.36 -6.11
N ASP A 21 17.49 14.03 -6.99
CA ASP A 21 16.10 13.82 -6.63
C ASP A 21 15.78 12.33 -6.47
N TYR A 22 15.04 12.04 -5.41
CA TYR A 22 14.46 10.74 -5.10
C TYR A 22 12.96 10.81 -5.33
N PHE A 23 12.49 10.14 -6.37
CA PHE A 23 11.06 10.01 -6.67
C PHE A 23 10.54 8.71 -6.06
N PHE A 24 9.45 8.82 -5.30
CA PHE A 24 8.81 7.69 -4.65
C PHE A 24 7.40 7.52 -5.19
N ARG A 25 7.07 6.29 -5.61
CA ARG A 25 5.75 5.90 -6.06
C ARG A 25 5.34 4.58 -5.39
N PRO A 26 4.29 4.56 -4.56
CA PRO A 26 3.77 3.34 -3.95
C PRO A 26 2.85 2.59 -4.93
N SER A 27 3.35 2.32 -6.13
CA SER A 27 2.61 1.61 -7.17
C SER A 27 2.49 0.12 -6.86
N PHE A 28 1.51 -0.53 -7.48
CA PHE A 28 1.37 -1.99 -7.45
C PHE A 28 2.67 -2.70 -7.82
N GLU A 29 3.35 -2.28 -8.89
CA GLU A 29 4.65 -2.82 -9.28
C GLU A 29 5.71 -2.66 -8.18
N ASN A 30 5.86 -1.46 -7.62
CA ASN A 30 6.88 -1.18 -6.62
C ASN A 30 6.63 -1.97 -5.33
N LEU A 31 5.37 -2.18 -4.95
CA LEU A 31 5.03 -3.02 -3.79
C LEU A 31 5.43 -4.49 -3.96
N THR A 32 5.55 -5.00 -5.20
CA THR A 32 6.08 -6.37 -5.41
C THR A 32 7.55 -6.51 -5.03
N ARG A 33 8.31 -5.41 -4.99
CA ARG A 33 9.73 -5.41 -4.57
C ARG A 33 9.90 -5.69 -3.07
N ILE A 34 8.83 -5.52 -2.27
CA ILE A 34 8.83 -5.85 -0.85
C ILE A 34 8.94 -7.36 -0.63
N GLY A 35 8.25 -8.16 -1.46
CA GLY A 35 8.20 -9.60 -1.31
C GLY A 35 6.82 -10.18 -1.61
N THR A 36 6.49 -11.26 -0.90
CA THR A 36 5.23 -12.00 -1.03
C THR A 36 4.01 -11.17 -0.60
N PRO A 37 2.80 -11.54 -1.05
CA PRO A 37 1.55 -10.90 -0.60
C PRO A 37 1.38 -10.81 0.93
N LYS A 38 1.92 -11.78 1.69
CA LYS A 38 1.89 -11.76 3.15
C LYS A 38 2.92 -10.79 3.74
N GLU A 39 4.10 -10.68 3.14
CA GLU A 39 5.15 -9.76 3.59
C GLU A 39 4.75 -8.30 3.36
N ILE A 40 4.07 -7.99 2.26
CA ILE A 40 3.49 -6.64 2.03
C ILE A 40 2.55 -6.25 3.18
N VAL A 41 1.66 -7.18 3.57
CA VAL A 41 0.73 -7.00 4.69
C VAL A 41 1.48 -6.89 6.03
N ALA A 42 2.50 -7.71 6.23
CA ALA A 42 3.31 -7.68 7.45
C ALA A 42 4.04 -6.33 7.62
N ILE A 43 4.66 -5.81 6.56
CA ILE A 43 5.32 -4.48 6.55
C ILE A 43 4.32 -3.39 6.87
N PHE A 44 3.15 -3.38 6.21
CA PHE A 44 2.11 -2.41 6.49
C PHE A 44 1.71 -2.44 7.97
N THR A 45 1.52 -3.65 8.51
CA THR A 45 1.14 -3.77 9.92
C THR A 45 2.24 -3.25 10.83
N GLN A 46 3.47 -3.71 10.63
CA GLN A 46 4.63 -3.34 11.44
C GLN A 46 4.86 -1.83 11.45
N LEU A 47 4.69 -1.17 10.30
CA LEU A 47 4.80 0.28 10.17
C LEU A 47 3.77 1.03 11.00
N ASN A 48 2.56 0.51 11.07
CA ASN A 48 1.45 1.20 11.72
C ASN A 48 1.20 0.73 13.16
N GLN A 49 1.86 -0.34 13.62
CA GLN A 49 1.83 -0.79 15.02
C GLN A 49 2.12 0.41 15.97
N GLY A 50 1.19 0.68 16.89
CA GLY A 50 1.26 1.83 17.80
C GLY A 50 0.37 3.02 17.39
N ASP A 51 -0.08 3.12 16.14
CA ASP A 51 -1.14 4.05 15.72
C ASP A 51 -2.47 3.31 15.58
N ILE A 52 -2.83 2.62 16.66
CA ILE A 52 -4.00 1.73 16.73
C ILE A 52 -5.27 2.50 16.36
N ARG A 53 -5.38 3.77 16.76
CA ARG A 53 -6.55 4.61 16.46
C ARG A 53 -6.65 4.96 14.99
N TYR A 54 -5.55 5.38 14.35
CA TYR A 54 -5.55 5.67 12.91
C TYR A 54 -5.74 4.40 12.08
N ILE A 55 -5.10 3.28 12.45
CA ILE A 55 -5.32 1.99 11.80
C ILE A 55 -6.77 1.58 11.91
N ILE A 56 -7.33 1.57 13.12
CA ILE A 56 -8.71 1.12 13.33
C ILE A 56 -9.67 2.02 12.56
N HIS A 57 -9.44 3.34 12.58
CA HIS A 57 -10.26 4.29 11.86
C HIS A 57 -10.17 4.10 10.35
N THR A 58 -8.96 4.04 9.80
CA THR A 58 -8.69 3.90 8.37
C THR A 58 -9.13 2.54 7.86
N ALA A 59 -8.82 1.46 8.58
CA ALA A 59 -9.29 0.12 8.29
C ALA A 59 -10.81 0.00 8.46
N SER A 60 -11.43 0.67 9.44
CA SER A 60 -12.89 0.72 9.56
C SER A 60 -13.53 1.47 8.39
N ILE A 61 -12.92 2.55 7.90
CA ILE A 61 -13.39 3.30 6.74
C ILE A 61 -13.20 2.49 5.46
N ALA A 62 -12.00 1.97 5.24
CA ALA A 62 -11.65 1.24 4.03
C ALA A 62 -12.33 -0.13 3.99
N TYR A 63 -12.46 -0.82 5.12
CA TYR A 63 -12.79 -2.25 5.16
C TYR A 63 -14.11 -2.58 5.85
N GLY A 64 -14.82 -1.59 6.43
CA GLY A 64 -16.08 -1.78 7.16
C GLY A 64 -15.92 -2.49 8.51
N LYS A 65 -15.03 -3.49 8.60
CA LYS A 65 -14.56 -4.18 9.82
C LYS A 65 -13.05 -4.43 9.71
N LEU A 66 -12.40 -4.64 10.86
CA LEU A 66 -10.97 -4.96 10.90
C LEU A 66 -10.73 -6.36 10.31
N PRO A 67 -9.86 -6.53 9.30
CA PRO A 67 -9.44 -7.84 8.83
C PRO A 67 -8.83 -8.67 9.96
N SER A 68 -8.99 -9.99 9.92
CA SER A 68 -8.51 -10.92 10.95
C SER A 68 -7.00 -10.79 11.20
N TRP A 69 -6.20 -10.74 10.12
CA TRP A 69 -4.76 -10.51 10.22
C TRP A 69 -4.40 -9.20 10.91
N LEU A 70 -5.21 -8.16 10.72
CA LEU A 70 -4.98 -6.85 11.32
C LEU A 70 -5.28 -6.89 12.81
N ILE A 71 -6.34 -7.58 13.23
CA ILE A 71 -6.66 -7.82 14.64
C ILE A 71 -5.54 -8.60 15.32
N GLU A 72 -5.06 -9.67 14.70
CA GLU A 72 -3.99 -10.51 15.27
C GLU A 72 -2.66 -9.75 15.39
N ALA A 73 -2.36 -8.90 14.41
CA ALA A 73 -1.11 -8.17 14.37
C ALA A 73 -1.12 -6.87 15.21
N LEU A 74 -2.30 -6.34 15.58
CA LEU A 74 -2.44 -5.26 16.59
C LEU A 74 -2.04 -5.71 18.00
N ASN A 75 -2.04 -7.01 18.29
CA ASN A 75 -1.68 -7.58 19.59
C ASN A 75 -0.17 -7.82 19.78
N LYS A 76 0.67 -7.49 18.78
CA LYS A 76 2.13 -7.72 18.86
C LYS A 76 2.87 -6.51 19.44
N PRO A 77 3.91 -6.71 20.27
CA PRO A 77 4.69 -5.63 20.85
C PRO A 77 5.49 -4.84 19.79
N VAL A 78 5.55 -3.51 19.98
CA VAL A 78 6.24 -2.58 19.09
C VAL A 78 7.75 -2.61 19.36
N TYR A 79 8.54 -3.00 18.36
CA TYR A 79 10.01 -2.88 18.42
C TYR A 79 10.47 -1.78 17.47
N GLY A 80 11.14 -0.74 17.99
CA GLY A 80 11.58 0.41 17.19
C GLY A 80 12.46 0.04 15.99
N ARG A 81 13.31 -0.99 16.11
CA ARG A 81 14.14 -1.50 15.00
C ARG A 81 13.31 -2.18 13.91
N ALA A 82 12.25 -2.91 14.28
CA ALA A 82 11.37 -3.56 13.33
C ALA A 82 10.52 -2.53 12.56
N VAL A 83 10.01 -1.50 13.26
CA VAL A 83 9.28 -0.39 12.63
C VAL A 83 10.18 0.37 11.65
N LEU A 84 11.40 0.72 12.07
CA LEU A 84 12.37 1.37 11.18
C LEU A 84 12.70 0.47 9.97
N SER A 85 12.96 -0.82 10.19
CA SER A 85 13.25 -1.74 9.08
C SER A 85 12.10 -1.80 8.08
N SER A 86 10.85 -1.90 8.54
CA SER A 86 9.68 -1.91 7.66
C SER A 86 9.50 -0.58 6.93
N ALA A 87 9.83 0.55 7.57
CA ALA A 87 9.82 1.86 6.93
C ALA A 87 10.86 1.95 5.82
N MET A 88 12.11 1.55 6.10
CA MET A 88 13.19 1.52 5.12
C MET A 88 12.81 0.65 3.92
N THR A 89 12.33 -0.57 4.14
CA THR A 89 11.92 -1.46 3.06
C THR A 89 10.78 -0.86 2.22
N MET A 90 9.79 -0.22 2.84
CA MET A 90 8.71 0.46 2.10
C MET A 90 9.25 1.62 1.25
N VAL A 91 10.12 2.45 1.82
CA VAL A 91 10.71 3.61 1.12
C VAL A 91 11.61 3.17 -0.03
N GLN A 92 12.48 2.18 0.20
CA GLN A 92 13.37 1.61 -0.81
C GLN A 92 12.58 0.94 -1.94
N ALA A 93 11.54 0.16 -1.61
CA ALA A 93 10.70 -0.49 -2.63
C ALA A 93 9.99 0.54 -3.53
N CYS A 94 9.56 1.66 -2.96
CA CYS A 94 8.86 2.72 -3.70
C CYS A 94 9.79 3.66 -4.47
N CYS A 95 11.11 3.57 -4.28
CA CYS A 95 12.10 4.40 -4.96
C CYS A 95 12.69 3.66 -6.17
N ASP A 96 12.86 4.35 -7.30
CA ASP A 96 13.50 3.77 -8.49
C ASP A 96 15.04 3.82 -8.45
N LYS A 97 15.60 4.46 -7.42
CA LYS A 97 17.04 4.58 -7.20
C LYS A 97 17.38 4.03 -5.83
N ASP A 98 18.62 3.61 -5.65
CA ASP A 98 19.19 3.40 -4.33
C ASP A 98 19.06 4.70 -3.51
N CYS A 99 18.38 4.59 -2.36
CA CYS A 99 18.08 5.65 -1.41
C CYS A 99 18.70 5.39 -0.03
N ASP A 100 19.69 4.51 0.09
CA ASP A 100 20.40 4.23 1.35
C ASP A 100 21.12 5.46 1.91
N GLU A 101 21.62 6.35 1.05
CA GLU A 101 22.13 7.67 1.47
C GLU A 101 21.06 8.48 2.22
N LEU A 102 19.80 8.36 1.80
CA LEU A 102 18.68 9.08 2.40
C LEU A 102 18.21 8.39 3.69
N VAL A 103 17.85 7.11 3.61
CA VAL A 103 17.19 6.38 4.71
C VAL A 103 18.14 5.58 5.61
N GLY A 104 19.42 5.51 5.25
CA GLY A 104 20.40 4.66 5.90
C GLY A 104 20.36 3.21 5.42
N GLU A 105 21.19 2.38 6.03
CA GLU A 105 21.35 0.96 5.66
C GLU A 105 21.61 0.08 6.89
N TRP A 106 21.30 -1.21 6.78
CA TRP A 106 21.64 -2.22 7.78
C TRP A 106 22.96 -2.89 7.42
N LEU A 107 23.95 -2.76 8.30
CA LEU A 107 25.28 -3.32 8.09
C LEU A 107 25.56 -4.49 9.03
N PRO A 108 26.38 -5.46 8.62
CA PRO A 108 26.85 -6.50 9.51
C PRO A 108 27.77 -5.91 10.59
N GLY A 109 27.46 -6.18 11.85
CA GLY A 109 28.28 -5.84 13.01
C GLY A 109 28.73 -7.09 13.76
N LYS A 110 29.61 -6.91 14.75
CA LYS A 110 30.15 -8.00 15.58
C LYS A 110 29.08 -8.81 16.34
N ARG A 111 27.89 -8.24 16.56
CA ARG A 111 26.77 -8.86 17.29
C ARG A 111 25.43 -8.63 16.56
N GLY A 112 25.38 -8.96 15.28
CA GLY A 112 24.20 -8.80 14.43
C GLY A 112 24.21 -7.50 13.63
N LEU A 113 23.04 -7.04 13.18
CA LEU A 113 22.93 -5.87 12.30
C LEU A 113 23.09 -4.55 13.09
N ILE A 114 23.73 -3.56 12.48
CA ILE A 114 23.87 -2.20 12.98
C ILE A 114 23.27 -1.25 11.95
N TYR A 115 22.44 -0.32 12.40
CA TYR A 115 21.90 0.72 11.53
C TYR A 115 22.95 1.82 11.32
N ARG A 116 23.30 2.09 10.07
CA ARG A 116 24.01 3.31 9.67
C ARG A 116 22.97 4.34 9.26
N ALA A 117 22.91 5.47 9.97
CA ALA A 117 21.97 6.54 9.68
C ALA A 117 22.23 7.17 8.31
N GLY A 118 21.15 7.46 7.59
CA GLY A 118 21.17 8.29 6.37
C GLY A 118 21.00 9.77 6.70
N LEU A 119 20.66 10.55 5.67
CA LEU A 119 20.50 12.00 5.76
C LEU A 119 19.23 12.46 6.50
N ILE A 120 18.16 11.66 6.50
CA ILE A 120 16.91 12.01 7.18
C ILE A 120 16.74 11.28 8.52
N GLU A 121 16.01 11.89 9.45
CA GLU A 121 15.78 11.33 10.77
C GLU A 121 14.91 10.06 10.72
N ILE A 122 15.13 9.14 11.67
CA ILE A 122 14.34 7.91 11.84
C ILE A 122 12.83 8.18 11.84
N LYS A 123 12.41 9.27 12.50
CA LYS A 123 11.00 9.67 12.59
C LYS A 123 10.42 10.01 11.22
N ASP A 124 11.19 10.67 10.37
CA ASP A 124 10.77 11.07 9.03
C ASP A 124 10.72 9.85 8.11
N ILE A 125 11.69 8.94 8.19
CA ILE A 125 11.66 7.65 7.47
C ILE A 125 10.37 6.90 7.78
N ILE A 126 10.02 6.79 9.06
CA ILE A 126 8.78 6.12 9.51
C ILE A 126 7.53 6.85 8.98
N THR A 127 7.52 8.18 9.02
CA THR A 127 6.39 9.00 8.54
C THR A 127 6.19 8.83 7.03
N ILE A 128 7.26 8.87 6.26
CA ILE A 128 7.27 8.64 4.81
C ILE A 128 6.79 7.23 4.51
N GLY A 129 7.36 6.21 5.18
CA GLY A 129 6.95 4.81 5.01
C GLY A 129 5.46 4.60 5.28
N LYS A 130 4.91 5.20 6.34
CA LYS A 130 3.47 5.15 6.65
C LYS A 130 2.61 5.82 5.57
N ALA A 131 3.05 6.96 5.04
CA ALA A 131 2.34 7.66 3.97
C ALA A 131 2.29 6.80 2.69
N LEU A 132 3.45 6.29 2.25
CA LEU A 132 3.56 5.39 1.09
C LEU A 132 2.68 4.15 1.26
N ALA A 133 2.76 3.48 2.41
CA ALA A 133 1.99 2.28 2.70
C ALA A 133 0.47 2.57 2.70
N SER A 134 0.05 3.73 3.21
CA SER A 134 -1.36 4.15 3.19
C SER A 134 -1.87 4.33 1.76
N HIS A 135 -1.11 4.98 0.88
CA HIS A 135 -1.54 5.21 -0.49
C HIS A 135 -1.45 3.98 -1.39
N GLY A 136 -0.48 3.09 -1.15
CA GLY A 136 -0.23 1.90 -1.97
C GLY A 136 -1.04 0.66 -1.59
N ILE A 137 -1.44 0.50 -0.32
CA ILE A 137 -2.07 -0.74 0.18
C ILE A 137 -3.52 -0.51 0.58
N ILE A 138 -3.82 0.54 1.35
CA ILE A 138 -5.19 0.84 1.79
C ILE A 138 -5.91 1.70 0.75
N GLY A 139 -5.24 2.73 0.24
CA GLY A 139 -5.86 3.82 -0.50
C GLY A 139 -6.47 4.87 0.43
N LYS A 140 -6.44 6.13 0.01
CA LYS A 140 -7.01 7.26 0.77
C LYS A 140 -8.18 7.95 0.08
N ALA A 141 -8.73 7.36 -1.00
CA ALA A 141 -9.92 7.93 -1.62
C ALA A 141 -11.11 7.84 -0.64
N ASN A 142 -12.00 8.83 -0.64
CA ASN A 142 -13.17 8.82 0.25
C ASN A 142 -14.04 7.59 -0.01
N VAL A 143 -14.01 6.60 0.89
CA VAL A 143 -14.86 5.40 0.89
C VAL A 143 -16.05 5.65 1.81
N ARG A 144 -17.28 5.50 1.32
CA ARG A 144 -18.49 5.68 2.13
C ARG A 144 -18.80 4.43 2.96
N LYS A 145 -19.25 4.66 4.21
CA LYS A 145 -19.79 3.64 5.11
C LYS A 145 -21.27 3.31 4.79
N LEU A 146 -21.60 2.03 4.69
CA LEU A 146 -22.98 1.57 4.91
C LEU A 146 -23.20 1.39 6.41
N GLN A 147 -24.15 2.14 6.99
CA GLN A 147 -24.80 1.75 8.23
C GLN A 147 -25.91 0.76 7.89
N ARG A 148 -25.64 -0.54 8.03
CA ARG A 148 -26.52 -1.58 8.61
C ARG A 148 -26.17 -2.94 8.04
N HIS A 149 -26.25 -3.90 8.96
CA HIS A 149 -26.37 -5.35 8.81
C HIS A 149 -26.12 -5.91 7.42
N GLU A 150 -25.07 -6.73 7.29
CA GLU A 150 -25.25 -8.10 6.80
C GLU A 150 -23.98 -8.92 7.00
N ASN A 151 -24.21 -10.23 7.12
CA ASN A 151 -23.25 -11.25 7.50
C ASN A 151 -22.61 -11.85 6.25
N LYS A 152 -21.34 -12.27 6.40
CA LYS A 152 -20.48 -13.08 5.51
C LYS A 152 -19.71 -12.34 4.41
N THR A 153 -18.45 -12.06 4.72
CA THR A 153 -17.39 -11.83 3.72
C THR A 153 -16.06 -12.25 4.35
N ALA A 154 -15.43 -13.29 3.77
CA ALA A 154 -14.15 -13.80 4.22
C ALA A 154 -13.05 -12.79 3.86
N PHE A 155 -12.25 -12.38 4.85
CA PHE A 155 -11.15 -11.44 4.66
C PHE A 155 -9.98 -12.11 3.93
N ALA A 156 -9.32 -11.39 3.02
CA ALA A 156 -8.07 -11.83 2.41
C ALA A 156 -6.88 -11.51 3.32
N ASP A 157 -6.15 -12.54 3.76
CA ASP A 157 -4.92 -12.42 4.57
C ASP A 157 -3.68 -12.05 3.74
N GLU A 158 -3.87 -11.73 2.46
CA GLU A 158 -2.81 -11.54 1.47
C GLU A 158 -3.12 -10.35 0.58
N PHE A 159 -2.11 -9.51 0.31
CA PHE A 159 -2.22 -8.43 -0.67
C PHE A 159 -1.72 -8.89 -2.05
N LYS A 160 -2.63 -9.44 -2.86
CA LYS A 160 -2.30 -9.94 -4.21
C LYS A 160 -2.33 -8.81 -5.22
N VAL A 161 -1.17 -8.19 -5.43
CA VAL A 161 -0.96 -7.09 -6.41
C VAL A 161 -1.56 -7.41 -7.79
N ILE A 162 -1.39 -8.65 -8.26
CA ILE A 162 -1.85 -9.09 -9.59
C ILE A 162 -3.38 -8.99 -9.74
N ASP A 163 -4.12 -9.11 -8.65
CA ASP A 163 -5.58 -9.04 -8.64
C ASP A 163 -6.04 -7.61 -8.97
N TYR A 164 -5.38 -6.61 -8.37
CA TYR A 164 -5.63 -5.20 -8.65
C TYR A 164 -5.18 -4.79 -10.05
N ILE A 165 -4.02 -5.27 -10.52
CA ILE A 165 -3.56 -5.02 -11.89
C ILE A 165 -4.60 -5.55 -12.89
N ASN A 166 -5.08 -6.79 -12.72
CA ASN A 166 -6.07 -7.36 -13.63
C ASN A 166 -7.42 -6.63 -13.57
N ALA A 167 -7.86 -6.23 -12.38
CA ALA A 167 -9.06 -5.43 -12.23
C ALA A 167 -8.92 -4.07 -12.94
N ALA A 168 -7.80 -3.37 -12.77
CA ALA A 168 -7.54 -2.10 -13.45
C ALA A 168 -7.57 -2.26 -14.98
N ARG A 169 -6.94 -3.31 -15.51
CA ARG A 169 -6.99 -3.61 -16.96
C ARG A 169 -8.41 -3.86 -17.45
N ALA A 170 -9.20 -4.65 -16.71
CA ALA A 170 -10.57 -4.99 -17.07
C ALA A 170 -11.50 -3.77 -17.00
N HIS A 171 -11.31 -2.88 -16.01
CA HIS A 171 -12.19 -1.74 -15.81
C HIS A 171 -11.77 -0.50 -16.61
N PHE A 172 -10.49 -0.28 -16.89
CA PHE A 172 -10.03 0.97 -17.50
C PHE A 172 -9.39 0.78 -18.87
N ASN A 173 -9.42 -0.44 -19.41
CA ASN A 173 -8.86 -0.78 -20.72
C ASN A 173 -7.38 -0.38 -20.86
N MET A 174 -6.62 -0.50 -19.77
CA MET A 174 -5.20 -0.17 -19.71
C MET A 174 -4.33 -1.39 -20.04
N THR A 175 -3.11 -1.13 -20.47
CA THR A 175 -2.07 -2.14 -20.56
C THR A 175 -1.67 -2.65 -19.16
N ARG A 176 -0.95 -3.78 -19.13
CA ARG A 176 -0.40 -4.30 -17.87
C ARG A 176 0.53 -3.31 -17.20
N ASP A 177 1.37 -2.63 -17.99
CA ASP A 177 2.40 -1.73 -17.46
C ASP A 177 1.82 -0.42 -16.93
N GLU A 178 0.76 0.09 -17.55
CA GLU A 178 -0.01 1.22 -17.02
C GLU A 178 -0.71 0.84 -15.72
N ALA A 179 -1.42 -0.30 -15.70
CA ALA A 179 -2.12 -0.79 -14.53
C ALA A 179 -1.16 -1.08 -13.35
N ALA A 180 0.05 -1.56 -13.63
CA ALA A 180 1.05 -1.83 -12.60
C ALA A 180 1.63 -0.56 -11.96
N LYS A 181 1.57 0.59 -12.64
CA LYS A 181 2.04 1.88 -12.12
C LYS A 181 1.03 2.57 -11.20
N LEU A 182 -0.22 2.12 -11.18
CA LEU A 182 -1.25 2.69 -10.31
C LEU A 182 -0.92 2.46 -8.83
N THR A 183 -1.26 3.44 -8.00
CA THR A 183 -1.35 3.26 -6.55
C THR A 183 -2.77 2.79 -6.18
N MET A 184 -2.96 2.24 -4.98
CA MET A 184 -4.31 1.89 -4.51
C MET A 184 -5.24 3.11 -4.47
N THR A 185 -4.70 4.27 -4.10
CA THR A 185 -5.48 5.52 -4.07
C THR A 185 -5.93 5.91 -5.47
N GLU A 186 -5.03 5.87 -6.45
CA GLU A 186 -5.35 6.18 -7.84
C GLU A 186 -6.40 5.21 -8.40
N PHE A 187 -6.22 3.91 -8.17
CA PHE A 187 -7.17 2.88 -8.58
C PHE A 187 -8.58 3.14 -8.02
N GLN A 188 -8.69 3.52 -6.74
CA GLN A 188 -9.97 3.88 -6.12
C GLN A 188 -10.59 5.15 -6.72
N LEU A 189 -9.78 6.18 -6.98
CA LEU A 189 -10.23 7.41 -7.63
C LEU A 189 -10.78 7.12 -9.04
N MET A 190 -10.07 6.29 -9.82
CA MET A 190 -10.52 5.89 -11.16
C MET A 190 -11.84 5.12 -11.11
N LEU A 191 -12.03 4.23 -10.13
CA LEU A 191 -13.28 3.48 -9.97
C LEU A 191 -14.43 4.40 -9.59
N ASN A 192 -14.21 5.32 -8.65
CA ASN A 192 -15.19 6.35 -8.30
C ASN A 192 -15.55 7.24 -9.50
N ALA A 193 -14.59 7.56 -10.37
CA ALA A 193 -14.84 8.36 -11.57
C ALA A 193 -15.60 7.59 -12.67
N LYS A 194 -15.28 6.30 -12.88
CA LYS A 194 -15.95 5.44 -13.88
C LYS A 194 -17.39 5.10 -13.48
N PHE A 195 -17.60 4.93 -12.18
CA PHE A 195 -18.90 4.63 -11.62
C PHE A 195 -19.24 5.72 -10.60
N PRO A 196 -19.59 6.93 -11.07
CA PRO A 196 -19.94 8.05 -10.21
C PRO A 196 -21.28 7.75 -9.56
N SER A 197 -21.27 6.94 -8.50
CA SER A 197 -22.38 6.91 -7.57
C SER A 197 -22.36 8.24 -6.81
N GLU A 198 -23.52 8.82 -6.49
CA GLU A 198 -23.63 10.03 -5.62
C GLU A 198 -23.00 9.85 -4.22
N LYS A 199 -22.37 8.69 -3.97
CA LYS A 199 -22.07 8.12 -2.66
C LYS A 199 -20.68 7.44 -2.58
N GLY A 200 -19.95 7.24 -3.68
CA GLY A 200 -18.70 6.43 -3.73
C GLY A 200 -18.93 4.91 -3.63
N PHE A 201 -17.93 4.09 -4.00
CA PHE A 201 -17.97 2.61 -3.87
C PHE A 201 -17.66 2.14 -2.44
N THR A 202 -18.26 1.04 -2.01
CA THR A 202 -17.91 0.29 -0.80
C THR A 202 -16.85 -0.76 -1.09
N ARG A 203 -16.02 -1.15 -0.11
CA ARG A 203 -14.99 -2.18 -0.35
C ARG A 203 -15.55 -3.51 -0.83
N GLU A 204 -16.74 -3.93 -0.40
CA GLU A 204 -17.32 -5.17 -0.95
C GLU A 204 -17.65 -5.03 -2.43
N GLU A 205 -17.98 -3.83 -2.92
CA GLU A 205 -18.13 -3.57 -4.35
C GLU A 205 -16.78 -3.51 -5.05
N TYR A 206 -15.73 -2.97 -4.42
CA TYR A 206 -14.35 -3.06 -4.91
C TYR A 206 -13.86 -4.51 -4.99
N ASP A 207 -14.03 -5.29 -3.91
CA ASP A 207 -13.64 -6.69 -3.81
C ASP A 207 -14.53 -7.54 -4.73
N LYS A 208 -15.81 -7.23 -4.96
CA LYS A 208 -16.65 -7.89 -5.97
C LYS A 208 -16.24 -7.55 -7.39
N VAL A 209 -15.78 -6.32 -7.65
CA VAL A 209 -15.19 -5.93 -8.94
C VAL A 209 -13.93 -6.77 -9.21
N VAL A 210 -13.05 -6.89 -8.21
CA VAL A 210 -11.82 -7.70 -8.31
C VAL A 210 -12.13 -9.20 -8.39
N ASN A 211 -12.97 -9.73 -7.50
CA ASN A 211 -13.33 -11.15 -7.40
C ASN A 211 -14.25 -11.62 -8.53
N GLY A 212 -15.18 -10.78 -8.99
CA GLY A 212 -16.10 -11.09 -10.09
C GLY A 212 -15.36 -11.35 -11.40
N TYR A 213 -14.25 -10.66 -11.64
CA TYR A 213 -13.33 -10.98 -12.73
C TYR A 213 -12.76 -12.41 -12.60
N PHE A 214 -12.36 -12.83 -11.39
CA PHE A 214 -11.82 -14.17 -11.15
C PHE A 214 -12.89 -15.26 -11.23
N GLU A 215 -14.12 -15.01 -10.78
CA GLU A 215 -15.21 -15.97 -10.93
C GLU A 215 -15.58 -16.18 -12.40
N MET A 216 -15.63 -15.12 -13.21
CA MET A 216 -15.84 -15.22 -14.65
C MET A 216 -14.67 -15.95 -15.35
N LYS A 217 -13.43 -15.71 -14.92
CA LYS A 217 -12.25 -16.39 -15.47
C LYS A 217 -12.19 -17.87 -15.08
N ARG A 218 -12.52 -18.22 -13.83
CA ARG A 218 -12.61 -19.62 -13.37
C ARG A 218 -13.70 -20.37 -14.12
N LYS A 219 -14.87 -19.77 -14.33
CA LYS A 219 -15.96 -20.35 -15.12
C LYS A 219 -15.60 -20.57 -16.59
N ARG A 220 -14.73 -19.73 -17.17
CA ARG A 220 -14.22 -19.88 -18.54
C ARG A 220 -13.09 -20.91 -18.69
N LEU A 221 -12.41 -21.26 -17.60
CA LEU A 221 -11.34 -22.27 -17.57
C LEU A 221 -11.84 -23.66 -17.10
N SER A 222 -13.07 -23.74 -16.59
CA SER A 222 -13.76 -24.97 -16.19
C SER A 222 -14.69 -25.52 -17.29
N HIS A 223 -14.64 -24.94 -18.49
CA HIS A 223 -15.25 -25.42 -19.73
C HIS A 223 -14.15 -25.60 -20.77
#